data_AF-A0A0W1ENF1-F1
#
_entry.id   AF-A0A0W1ENF1-F1
#
_cell.length_a   1.000
_cell.length_b   1.000
_cell.length_c   1.000
_cell.angle_alpha   90.00
_cell.angle_beta   90.00
_cell.angle_gamma   90.00
#
_symmetry.space_group_name_H-M   'P 1'
#
loop_
_entity.id
_entity.type
_entity.pdbx_description
1 polymer ?
#
loop_
_entity_poly.entity_id
_entity_poly.type
_entity_poly.pdbx_seq_one_letter_code
_entity_poly.pdbx_strand_id
1 'polypeptide(L)'
;MVDGPIVQPVEVLEDSRCPMNARCIWAGRVRVKMIWWRGNGEKQPFEVTLGESTPLADGTIRLESVRPEKMTDVTLKPSDYRFSFRFDGGL
;
A
#
# COMPACT_ATOMS: atom_id res chain seq x y z
N MET A 1 -9.77 -22.81 -9.37
CA MET A 1 -10.07 -21.44 -8.93
C MET A 1 -8.88 -21.01 -8.12
N VAL A 2 -8.14 -19.98 -8.55
CA VAL A 2 -7.07 -19.45 -7.71
C VAL A 2 -7.75 -18.52 -6.70
N ASP A 3 -8.04 -19.04 -5.52
CA ASP A 3 -8.44 -18.23 -4.36
C ASP A 3 -7.21 -17.44 -3.91
N GLY A 4 -6.88 -16.39 -4.67
CA GLY A 4 -5.90 -15.39 -4.23
C GLY A 4 -6.48 -14.59 -3.05
N PRO A 5 -5.64 -14.13 -2.11
CA PRO A 5 -6.11 -13.35 -0.97
C PRO A 5 -6.82 -12.07 -1.44
N ILE A 6 -8.07 -11.89 -1.04
CA ILE A 6 -8.83 -10.67 -1.33
C ILE A 6 -8.32 -9.58 -0.39
N VAL A 7 -7.55 -8.64 -0.93
CA VAL A 7 -7.07 -7.47 -0.19
C VAL A 7 -7.79 -6.21 -0.65
N GLN A 8 -8.22 -5.40 0.31
CA GLN A 8 -8.86 -4.12 0.04
C GLN A 8 -8.06 -2.99 0.73
N PRO A 9 -7.54 -2.01 -0.01
CA PRO A 9 -6.98 -0.81 0.59
C PRO A 9 -8.10 0.01 1.24
N VAL A 10 -7.89 0.42 2.48
CA VAL A 10 -8.86 1.20 3.27
C VAL A 10 -8.50 2.67 3.23
N GLU A 11 -7.27 3.01 3.62
CA GLU A 11 -6.78 4.38 3.70
C GLU A 11 -5.25 4.42 3.75
N VAL A 12 -4.68 5.59 3.46
CA VAL A 12 -3.25 5.85 3.66
C VAL A 12 -3.06 6.43 5.05
N LEU A 13 -2.39 5.68 5.93
CA LEU A 13 -2.13 6.09 7.32
C LEU A 13 -1.04 7.13 7.42
N GLU A 14 0.01 6.98 6.62
CA GLU A 14 1.15 7.88 6.62
C GLU A 14 1.61 8.07 5.19
N ASP A 15 1.71 9.32 4.74
CA ASP A 15 2.29 9.63 3.44
C ASP A 15 3.43 10.64 3.63
N SER A 16 4.48 10.23 4.31
CA SER A 16 5.72 11.00 4.45
C SER A 16 6.58 10.86 3.19
N ARG A 17 5.97 10.97 2.01
CA ARG A 17 6.70 11.02 0.74
C ARG A 17 7.42 12.34 0.67
N CYS A 18 8.67 12.30 0.21
CA CYS A 18 9.34 13.53 -0.13
C CYS A 18 8.59 14.21 -1.27
N PRO A 19 8.07 15.42 -1.07
CA PRO A 19 7.51 16.17 -2.18
C PRO A 19 8.57 16.38 -3.25
N MET A 20 8.24 16.22 -4.53
CA MET A 20 9.19 16.48 -5.63
C MET A 20 9.74 17.92 -5.60
N ASN A 21 9.03 18.86 -4.98
CA ASN A 21 9.43 20.25 -4.77
C ASN A 21 10.21 20.47 -3.45
N ALA A 22 10.49 19.43 -2.67
CA ALA A 22 11.20 19.52 -1.40
C ALA A 22 12.52 18.74 -1.43
N ARG A 23 13.54 19.28 -0.77
CA ARG A 23 14.84 18.61 -0.64
C ARG A 23 14.83 17.72 0.60
N CYS A 24 14.39 16.47 0.47
CA CYS A 24 14.35 15.56 1.63
C CYS A 24 15.68 14.86 1.88
N ILE A 25 15.97 14.74 3.17
CA ILE A 25 17.15 14.08 3.73
C ILE A 25 16.82 12.62 4.14
N TRP A 26 15.52 12.29 4.20
CA TRP A 26 15.00 10.99 4.63
C TRP A 26 14.31 10.28 3.46
N ALA A 27 14.50 8.96 3.37
CA ALA A 27 13.76 8.11 2.44
C ALA A 27 12.27 8.16 2.81
N GLY A 28 11.47 8.89 2.02
CA GLY A 28 10.06 9.06 2.32
C GLY A 28 9.35 7.70 2.38
N ARG A 29 8.55 7.48 3.43
CA ARG A 29 7.78 6.24 3.62
C ARG A 29 6.29 6.52 3.48
N VAL A 30 5.58 5.55 2.92
CA VAL A 30 4.11 5.57 2.85
C VAL A 30 3.59 4.34 3.54
N ARG A 31 2.73 4.50 4.54
CA ARG A 31 2.00 3.40 5.18
C ARG A 31 0.57 3.42 4.71
N VAL A 32 0.10 2.30 4.19
CA VAL A 32 -1.28 2.11 3.74
C VAL A 32 -1.93 1.03 4.59
N LYS A 33 -3.11 1.32 5.11
CA LYS A 33 -3.94 0.34 5.80
C LYS A 33 -4.75 -0.46 4.80
N MET A 34 -4.69 -1.76 4.94
CA MET A 34 -5.41 -2.70 4.12
C MET A 34 -6.21 -3.66 4.99
N ILE A 35 -7.27 -4.22 4.42
CA ILE A 35 -8.02 -5.32 5.01
C ILE A 35 -7.88 -6.52 4.11
N TRP A 36 -7.37 -7.60 4.67
CA TRP A 36 -7.38 -8.91 4.04
C TRP A 36 -8.64 -9.66 4.45
N TRP A 37 -9.39 -10.12 3.45
CA TRP A 37 -10.54 -10.99 3.62
C TRP A 37 -10.09 -12.43 3.48
N ARG A 38 -10.09 -13.16 4.60
CA ARG A 38 -9.84 -14.60 4.62
C ARG A 38 -11.05 -15.33 4.04
N GLY A 39 -10.82 -16.49 3.43
CA GLY A 39 -11.89 -17.37 2.93
C GLY A 39 -12.89 -17.79 4.01
N ASN A 40 -12.50 -17.71 5.29
CA ASN A 40 -13.35 -17.98 6.45
C ASN A 40 -14.26 -16.80 6.85
N GLY A 41 -14.22 -15.68 6.13
CA GLY A 41 -14.98 -14.45 6.43
C GLY A 41 -14.31 -13.52 7.44
N GLU A 42 -13.15 -13.89 7.98
CA GLU A 42 -12.36 -13.02 8.86
C GLU A 42 -11.72 -11.87 8.08
N LYS A 43 -11.82 -10.66 8.64
CA LYS A 43 -11.18 -9.45 8.12
C LYS A 43 -9.97 -9.13 8.97
N GLN A 44 -8.78 -9.33 8.41
CA GLN A 44 -7.55 -8.98 9.10
C GLN A 44 -7.03 -7.65 8.58
N PRO A 45 -7.07 -6.56 9.37
CA PRO A 45 -6.40 -5.34 9.02
C PRO A 45 -4.88 -5.54 9.10
N PHE A 46 -4.16 -5.08 8.09
CA PHE A 46 -2.71 -5.07 8.05
C PHE A 46 -2.21 -3.76 7.45
N GLU A 47 -0.95 -3.44 7.75
CA GLU A 47 -0.31 -2.22 7.29
C GLU A 47 0.81 -2.59 6.33
N VAL A 48 0.88 -1.90 5.20
CA VAL A 48 1.98 -2.06 4.24
C VAL A 48 2.74 -0.77 4.10
N THR A 49 4.07 -0.88 4.01
CA THR A 49 4.95 0.26 3.78
C THR A 49 5.45 0.26 2.34
N LEU A 50 5.45 1.41 1.66
CA LEU A 50 6.01 1.57 0.32
C LEU A 50 7.49 1.17 0.30
N GLY A 51 7.83 0.27 -0.62
CA GLY A 51 9.17 -0.30 -0.76
C GLY A 51 9.45 -1.48 0.19
N GLU A 52 8.58 -1.74 1.17
CA GLU A 52 8.73 -2.84 2.13
C GLU A 52 7.86 -4.03 1.75
N SER A 53 8.41 -5.24 1.94
CA SER A 53 7.70 -6.48 1.74
C SER A 53 7.08 -6.92 3.07
N THR A 54 5.75 -6.94 3.14
CA THR A 54 5.00 -7.37 4.32
C THR A 54 4.50 -8.81 4.11
N PRO A 55 4.73 -9.74 5.05
CA PRO A 55 4.16 -11.08 4.94
C PRO A 55 2.63 -11.02 5.02
N LEU A 56 1.93 -11.66 4.08
CA LEU A 56 0.48 -11.68 4.00
C LEU A 56 -0.01 -13.05 3.54
N ALA A 57 -0.88 -13.67 4.33
CA ALA A 57 -1.39 -15.01 4.06
C ALA A 57 -0.22 -16.00 3.84
N ASP A 58 -0.21 -16.71 2.72
CA ASP A 58 0.81 -17.66 2.29
C ASP A 58 1.89 -17.01 1.39
N GLY A 59 1.97 -15.68 1.37
CA GLY A 59 2.88 -14.95 0.51
C GLY A 59 3.40 -13.66 1.12
N THR A 60 3.88 -12.79 0.24
CA THR A 60 4.42 -11.48 0.61
C THR A 60 3.79 -10.42 -0.27
N ILE A 61 3.22 -9.38 0.34
CA ILE A 61 2.72 -8.21 -0.38
C ILE A 61 3.74 -7.08 -0.28
N ARG A 62 4.07 -6.49 -1.42
CA ARG A 62 4.97 -5.35 -1.52
C ARG A 62 4.26 -4.21 -2.23
N LEU A 63 4.24 -3.05 -1.58
CA LEU A 63 3.81 -1.83 -2.22
C LEU A 63 4.96 -1.32 -3.09
N GLU A 64 4.87 -1.52 -4.41
CA GLU A 64 5.92 -1.15 -5.36
C GLU A 64 5.91 0.34 -5.67
N SER A 65 4.73 0.95 -5.77
CA SER A 65 4.60 2.36 -6.12
C SER A 65 3.24 2.94 -5.73
N VAL A 66 3.26 4.21 -5.30
CA VAL A 66 2.05 5.01 -5.07
C VAL A 66 2.08 6.23 -5.96
N ARG A 67 1.12 6.33 -6.86
CA ARG A 67 0.89 7.48 -7.73
C ARG A 67 -0.44 8.15 -7.41
N PRO A 68 -0.61 9.43 -7.74
CA PRO A 68 0.44 10.38 -8.11
C PRO A 68 1.33 10.71 -6.91
N GLU A 69 2.52 11.24 -7.17
CA GLU A 69 3.47 11.65 -6.14
C GLU A 69 2.89 12.77 -5.26
N LYS A 70 3.33 12.86 -4.00
CA LYS A 70 2.83 13.90 -3.10
C LYS A 70 3.34 15.25 -3.61
N MET A 71 2.44 16.12 -4.03
CA MET A 71 2.74 17.52 -4.32
C MET A 71 2.13 18.37 -3.22
N THR A 72 2.91 19.28 -2.63
CA THR A 72 2.43 20.21 -1.59
C THR A 72 1.28 21.10 -2.08
N ASP A 73 1.15 21.26 -3.41
CA ASP A 73 0.23 22.19 -4.05
C ASP A 73 -1.05 21.54 -4.60
N VAL A 74 -1.22 20.21 -4.43
CA VAL A 74 -2.33 19.48 -5.06
C VAL A 74 -3.14 18.72 -4.02
N THR A 75 -4.42 19.09 -3.88
CA THR A 75 -5.41 18.31 -3.15
C THR A 75 -5.79 17.09 -3.99
N LEU A 76 -5.06 15.99 -3.79
CA LEU A 76 -5.31 14.72 -4.45
C LEU A 76 -6.61 14.10 -3.92
N LYS A 77 -7.57 13.85 -4.81
CA LYS A 77 -8.78 13.11 -4.44
C LYS A 77 -8.41 11.63 -4.24
N PRO A 78 -9.11 10.90 -3.35
CA PRO A 78 -8.88 9.46 -3.16
C PRO A 78 -8.97 8.67 -4.47
N SER A 79 -9.85 9.10 -5.40
CA SER A 79 -10.04 8.48 -6.71
C SER A 79 -8.85 8.64 -7.67
N ASP A 80 -7.95 9.59 -7.43
CA ASP A 80 -6.75 9.79 -8.25
C ASP A 80 -5.58 8.91 -7.79
N TYR A 81 -5.67 8.31 -6.59
CA TYR A 81 -4.63 7.44 -6.09
C TYR A 81 -4.61 6.11 -6.84
N ARG A 82 -3.48 5.82 -7.49
CA ARG A 82 -3.12 4.50 -8.00
C ARG A 82 -2.02 3.90 -7.15
N PHE A 83 -2.34 2.78 -6.53
CA PHE A 83 -1.37 1.99 -5.80
C PHE A 83 -1.02 0.74 -6.60
N SER A 84 0.28 0.49 -6.79
CA SER A 84 0.81 -0.72 -7.42
C SER A 84 1.30 -1.66 -6.33
N PHE A 85 0.60 -2.79 -6.18
CA PHE A 85 0.96 -3.83 -5.25
C PHE A 85 1.43 -5.06 -6.01
N ARG A 86 2.52 -5.65 -5.54
CA ARG A 86 2.99 -6.95 -5.98
C ARG A 86 2.74 -7.93 -4.86
N PHE A 87 1.96 -8.97 -5.15
CA PHE A 87 1.82 -10.10 -4.26
C PHE A 87 2.65 -11.26 -4.83
N ASP A 88 3.59 -11.74 -4.04
CA ASP A 88 4.40 -12.92 -4.33
C ASP A 88 3.90 -14.06 -3.44
N GLY A 89 3.03 -14.89 -4.00
CA GLY A 89 2.45 -16.04 -3.32
C GLY A 89 3.32 -17.28 -3.51
N GLY A 90 3.78 -17.87 -2.41
CA GLY A 90 4.48 -19.15 -2.42
C GLY A 90 3.45 -20.28 -2.33
N LEU A 91 3.49 -21.18 -3.30
CA LEU A 91 2.63 -22.36 -3.37
C LEU A 91 3.27 -23.54 -2.62
#